data_AF-A0AAN0J186-F1
#
_entry.id   AF-A0AAN0J186-F1
#
_cell.length_a   1.000
_cell.length_b   1.000
_cell.length_c   1.000
_cell.angle_alpha   90.00
_cell.angle_beta   90.00
_cell.angle_gamma   90.00
#
_symmetry.space_group_name_H-M   'P 1'
#
loop_
_entity.id
_entity.type
_entity.pdbx_description
1 polymer ?
#
loop_
_entity_poly.entity_id
_entity_poly.type
_entity_poly.pdbx_seq_one_letter_code
_entity_poly.pdbx_strand_id
1 'polypeptide(L)'
;MFITAHEYFVEKFKCSGNYSHCTSFIEQNFENFFSVASMLPVMLMSLLNIYIQSKVSFRKRMLVSLLMMLALFVLTSALVKVETHNYVDLFFAGTLLTIVFMSVFSGLFQSSTFGYAGILPQKYTAAVMSGQAFAGIFSSLARIISTVATGGHVELSALLYFLSAVVVILLCLASLILLLKLKFVKYYLNLTSVRTIQSRATQTEINKKTSKKDNMPFKEIFCDVLVYSLSVFLVFFVTLSLFPAVLSSIKSVEKYPDASIWTGKLFDALVCFLMFNSSDFVGRYLSNWFKMTGKWRFLLLALTLLRFLFVPLLLWCNVQPRSIHFHVLFHNDVWPILFITALGLSNGFLASVCMVSAPQNVKEEFRETASTIMTFFLSFGLLSGAAMSFLYTYLTKI
;
A
#
# COMPACT_ATOMS: atom_id res chain seq x y z
N MET A 1 7.19 -7.61 -4.05
CA MET A 1 7.58 -8.53 -5.15
C MET A 1 7.54 -7.88 -6.51
N PHE A 2 6.39 -7.45 -7.05
CA PHE A 2 6.39 -6.79 -8.37
C PHE A 2 7.23 -5.50 -8.37
N ILE A 3 7.02 -4.63 -7.37
CA ILE A 3 7.81 -3.39 -7.18
C ILE A 3 9.30 -3.70 -6.99
N THR A 4 9.65 -4.79 -6.29
CA THR A 4 11.06 -5.16 -6.06
C THR A 4 11.73 -5.80 -7.27
N ALA A 5 10.97 -6.21 -8.29
CA ALA A 5 11.49 -6.68 -9.58
C ALA A 5 11.78 -5.51 -10.54
N HIS A 6 11.91 -4.28 -10.04
CA HIS A 6 12.16 -3.09 -10.86
C HIS A 6 13.35 -3.24 -11.81
N GLU A 7 14.51 -3.68 -11.29
CA GLU A 7 15.74 -3.84 -12.07
C GLU A 7 15.54 -4.79 -13.28
N TYR A 8 14.70 -5.81 -13.11
CA TYR A 8 14.35 -6.75 -14.19
C TYR A 8 13.59 -6.09 -15.33
N PHE A 9 12.60 -5.27 -15.00
CA PHE A 9 11.83 -4.57 -16.03
C PHE A 9 12.69 -3.56 -16.77
N VAL A 10 13.51 -2.80 -16.03
CA VAL A 10 14.47 -1.86 -16.63
C VAL A 10 15.41 -2.57 -17.60
N GLU A 11 15.95 -3.74 -17.24
CA GLU A 11 16.82 -4.50 -18.13
C GLU A 11 16.08 -5.03 -19.37
N LYS A 12 14.86 -5.57 -19.21
CA LYS A 12 14.06 -6.10 -20.34
C LYS A 12 13.58 -5.02 -21.31
N PHE A 13 13.49 -3.77 -20.86
CA PHE A 13 13.14 -2.64 -21.72
C PHE A 13 14.34 -2.02 -22.43
N LYS A 14 15.58 -2.45 -22.14
CA LYS A 14 16.78 -2.03 -22.88
C LYS A 14 16.85 -2.74 -24.23
N CYS A 15 16.92 -1.96 -25.32
CA CYS A 15 17.16 -2.48 -26.66
C CYS A 15 18.66 -2.67 -26.92
N SER A 16 19.00 -3.73 -27.66
CA SER A 16 20.30 -3.91 -28.30
C SER A 16 20.15 -3.57 -29.79
N GLY A 17 20.23 -2.28 -30.17
CA GLY A 17 20.18 -1.85 -31.57
C GLY A 17 20.00 -0.34 -31.78
N ASN A 18 20.34 0.15 -32.99
CA ASN A 18 20.42 1.58 -33.43
C ASN A 18 19.11 2.42 -33.35
N TYR A 19 18.03 1.91 -32.77
CA TYR A 19 16.78 2.65 -32.55
C TYR A 19 16.79 3.32 -31.16
N SER A 20 17.72 4.24 -30.94
CA SER A 20 18.03 4.81 -29.62
C SER A 20 16.99 5.82 -29.08
N HIS A 21 16.11 6.37 -29.92
CA HIS A 21 15.25 7.49 -29.51
C HIS A 21 13.91 7.09 -28.86
N CYS A 22 13.24 6.03 -29.31
CA CYS A 22 11.90 5.67 -28.80
C CYS A 22 11.96 4.94 -27.44
N THR A 23 13.04 4.19 -27.20
CA THR A 23 13.16 3.25 -26.07
C THR A 23 13.67 3.90 -24.78
N SER A 24 14.42 5.00 -24.87
CA SER A 24 14.89 5.75 -23.68
C SER A 24 13.73 6.33 -22.86
N PHE A 25 12.64 6.71 -23.53
CA PHE A 25 11.45 7.26 -22.88
C PHE A 25 10.74 6.22 -22.01
N ILE A 26 10.61 4.98 -22.50
CA ILE A 26 9.96 3.89 -21.77
C ILE A 26 10.75 3.55 -20.50
N GLU A 27 12.06 3.38 -20.61
CA GLU A 27 12.93 3.07 -19.47
C GLU A 27 12.87 4.18 -18.40
N GLN A 28 13.01 5.45 -18.81
CA GLN A 28 13.04 6.58 -17.89
C GLN A 28 11.69 6.85 -17.20
N ASN A 29 10.58 6.50 -17.83
CA ASN A 29 9.24 6.77 -17.31
C ASN A 29 8.50 5.54 -16.79
N PHE A 30 9.12 4.34 -16.83
CA PHE A 30 8.45 3.11 -16.38
C PHE A 30 7.94 3.22 -14.94
N GLU A 31 8.70 3.81 -14.02
CA GLU A 31 8.26 4.02 -12.63
C GLU A 31 7.00 4.90 -12.55
N ASN A 32 6.93 5.93 -13.39
CA ASN A 32 5.77 6.82 -13.46
C ASN A 32 4.55 6.05 -13.95
N PHE A 33 4.70 5.30 -15.05
CA PHE A 33 3.64 4.45 -15.61
C PHE A 33 3.21 3.36 -14.63
N PHE A 34 4.18 2.69 -13.98
CA PHE A 34 3.93 1.66 -12.99
C PHE A 34 3.14 2.19 -11.81
N SER A 35 3.52 3.35 -11.26
CA SER A 35 2.82 3.96 -10.12
C SER A 35 1.39 4.33 -10.48
N VAL A 36 1.16 4.93 -11.64
CA VAL A 36 -0.20 5.29 -12.09
C VAL A 36 -1.02 4.03 -12.38
N ALA A 37 -0.46 3.07 -13.11
CA ALA A 37 -1.10 1.81 -13.47
C ALA A 37 -1.42 0.94 -12.26
N SER A 38 -0.73 1.13 -11.13
CA SER A 38 -0.99 0.39 -9.90
C SER A 38 -1.92 1.11 -8.93
N MET A 39 -1.65 2.38 -8.62
CA MET A 39 -2.38 3.09 -7.57
C MET A 39 -3.76 3.57 -8.00
N LEU A 40 -3.91 4.03 -9.25
CA LEU A 40 -5.19 4.53 -9.74
C LEU A 40 -6.26 3.41 -9.79
N PRO A 41 -5.99 2.21 -10.33
CA PRO A 41 -6.99 1.13 -10.33
C PRO A 41 -7.31 0.62 -8.93
N VAL A 42 -6.33 0.55 -8.00
CA VAL A 42 -6.58 0.20 -6.60
C VAL A 42 -7.56 1.19 -5.96
N MET A 43 -7.33 2.50 -6.12
CA MET A 43 -8.21 3.53 -5.58
C MET A 43 -9.62 3.45 -6.19
N LEU A 44 -9.73 3.36 -7.52
CA LEU A 44 -11.03 3.24 -8.20
C LEU A 44 -11.78 1.99 -7.76
N MET A 45 -11.11 0.85 -7.64
CA MET A 45 -11.76 -0.37 -7.16
C MET A 45 -12.13 -0.32 -5.69
N SER A 46 -11.35 0.36 -4.85
CA SER A 46 -11.73 0.57 -3.44
C SER A 46 -13.00 1.40 -3.31
N LEU A 47 -13.18 2.42 -4.16
CA LEU A 47 -14.41 3.20 -4.26
C LEU A 47 -15.58 2.35 -4.78
N LEU A 48 -15.38 1.64 -5.88
CA LEU A 48 -16.40 0.76 -6.47
C LEU A 48 -16.80 -0.36 -5.51
N ASN A 49 -15.89 -0.83 -4.65
CA ASN A 49 -16.20 -1.86 -3.68
C ASN A 49 -17.30 -1.45 -2.67
N ILE A 50 -17.50 -0.16 -2.40
CA ILE A 50 -18.64 0.33 -1.59
C ILE A 50 -19.98 -0.06 -2.24
N TYR A 51 -20.04 -0.09 -3.57
CA TYR A 51 -21.21 -0.56 -4.30
C TYR A 51 -21.21 -2.09 -4.42
N ILE A 52 -20.08 -2.70 -4.80
CA ILE A 52 -19.97 -4.15 -5.02
C ILE A 52 -20.28 -4.93 -3.74
N GLN A 53 -19.87 -4.44 -2.55
CA GLN A 53 -20.13 -5.10 -1.28
C GLN A 53 -21.63 -5.26 -0.97
N SER A 54 -22.47 -4.35 -1.49
CA SER A 54 -23.91 -4.41 -1.30
C SER A 54 -24.59 -5.51 -2.13
N LYS A 55 -23.95 -5.93 -3.24
CA LYS A 55 -24.49 -6.90 -4.21
C LYS A 55 -23.82 -8.27 -4.15
N VAL A 56 -22.53 -8.31 -3.82
CA VAL A 56 -21.70 -9.52 -3.90
C VAL A 56 -21.21 -9.91 -2.52
N SER A 57 -21.48 -11.16 -2.13
CA SER A 57 -21.08 -11.68 -0.83
C SER A 57 -19.56 -11.66 -0.63
N PHE A 58 -19.13 -11.42 0.61
CA PHE A 58 -17.72 -11.38 1.02
C PHE A 58 -16.91 -12.58 0.49
N ARG A 59 -17.45 -13.80 0.64
CA ARG A 59 -16.80 -15.04 0.19
C ARG A 59 -16.48 -15.02 -1.30
N LYS A 60 -17.41 -14.56 -2.15
CA LYS A 60 -17.20 -14.49 -3.59
C LYS A 60 -16.15 -13.44 -3.96
N ARG A 61 -16.23 -12.23 -3.37
CA ARG A 61 -15.28 -11.14 -3.62
C ARG A 61 -13.84 -11.55 -3.31
N MET A 62 -13.60 -12.16 -2.15
CA MET A 62 -12.27 -12.58 -1.71
C MET A 62 -11.70 -13.74 -2.52
N LEU A 63 -12.52 -14.76 -2.84
CA LEU A 63 -12.06 -15.91 -3.63
C LEU A 63 -11.75 -15.52 -5.07
N VAL A 64 -12.62 -14.74 -5.71
CA VAL A 64 -12.41 -14.28 -7.10
C VAL A 64 -11.15 -13.42 -7.18
N SER A 65 -10.98 -12.47 -6.26
CA SER A 65 -9.77 -11.62 -6.27
C SER A 65 -8.48 -12.42 -6.10
N LEU A 66 -8.42 -13.37 -5.16
CA LEU A 66 -7.24 -14.22 -4.98
C LEU A 66 -6.96 -15.12 -6.18
N LEU A 67 -7.98 -15.75 -6.77
CA LEU A 67 -7.81 -16.61 -7.94
C LEU A 67 -7.34 -15.83 -9.17
N MET A 68 -7.88 -14.63 -9.39
CA MET A 68 -7.45 -13.76 -10.48
C MET A 68 -6.03 -13.24 -10.26
N MET A 69 -5.67 -12.84 -9.05
CA MET A 69 -4.28 -12.46 -8.71
C MET A 69 -3.31 -13.63 -8.90
N LEU A 70 -3.70 -14.85 -8.54
CA LEU A 70 -2.89 -16.05 -8.77
C LEU A 70 -2.64 -16.29 -10.26
N ALA A 71 -3.70 -16.26 -11.08
CA ALA A 71 -3.60 -16.46 -12.52
C ALA A 71 -2.70 -15.42 -13.18
N LEU A 72 -2.83 -14.15 -12.79
CA LEU A 72 -2.01 -13.06 -13.31
C LEU A 72 -0.54 -13.16 -12.87
N PHE A 73 -0.24 -13.55 -11.63
CA PHE A 73 1.16 -13.79 -11.21
C PHE A 73 1.80 -14.99 -11.92
N VAL A 74 1.04 -16.07 -12.18
CA VAL A 74 1.51 -17.20 -12.99
C VAL A 74 1.80 -16.74 -14.41
N LEU A 75 0.92 -15.93 -15.00
CA LEU A 75 1.14 -15.32 -16.31
C LEU A 75 2.42 -14.46 -16.32
N THR A 76 2.59 -13.54 -15.37
CA THR A 76 3.80 -12.71 -15.27
C THR A 76 5.06 -13.57 -15.11
N SER A 77 5.00 -14.64 -14.32
CA SER A 77 6.14 -15.57 -14.15
C SER A 77 6.48 -16.31 -15.45
N ALA A 78 5.49 -16.69 -16.24
CA ALA A 78 5.72 -17.32 -17.55
C ALA A 78 6.34 -16.32 -18.55
N LEU A 79 5.87 -15.07 -18.53
CA LEU A 79 6.40 -13.99 -19.37
C LEU A 79 7.88 -13.66 -19.10
N VAL A 80 8.43 -14.00 -17.92
CA VAL A 80 9.85 -13.79 -17.62
C VAL A 80 10.78 -14.53 -18.57
N LYS A 81 10.38 -15.74 -19.01
CA LYS A 81 11.20 -16.61 -19.85
C LYS A 81 11.07 -16.34 -21.35
N VAL A 82 10.19 -15.42 -21.75
CA VAL A 82 9.97 -15.08 -23.16
C VAL A 82 11.02 -14.07 -23.62
N GLU A 83 11.60 -14.29 -24.81
CA GLU A 83 12.53 -13.36 -25.44
C GLU A 83 11.78 -12.13 -25.99
N THR A 84 12.20 -10.93 -25.60
CA THR A 84 11.46 -9.68 -25.87
C THR A 84 12.14 -8.75 -26.88
N HIS A 85 13.30 -9.13 -27.43
CA HIS A 85 14.17 -8.23 -28.20
C HIS A 85 13.51 -7.55 -29.41
N ASN A 86 12.53 -8.20 -30.05
CA ASN A 86 11.83 -7.67 -31.23
C ASN A 86 10.46 -7.04 -30.93
N TYR A 87 9.97 -7.12 -29.69
CA TYR A 87 8.60 -6.74 -29.32
C TYR A 87 8.55 -5.98 -27.99
N VAL A 88 9.53 -5.11 -27.72
CA VAL A 88 9.65 -4.38 -26.45
C VAL A 88 8.39 -3.56 -26.13
N ASP A 89 7.83 -2.85 -27.12
CA ASP A 89 6.61 -2.04 -26.93
C ASP A 89 5.39 -2.90 -26.57
N LEU A 90 5.25 -4.07 -27.21
CA LEU A 90 4.17 -5.02 -26.92
C LEU A 90 4.34 -5.65 -25.53
N PHE A 91 5.57 -6.01 -25.15
CA PHE A 91 5.89 -6.54 -23.83
C PHE A 91 5.64 -5.49 -22.74
N PHE A 92 6.00 -4.24 -22.98
CA PHE A 92 5.72 -3.12 -22.08
C PHE A 92 4.21 -2.90 -21.91
N ALA A 93 3.46 -2.79 -23.01
CA ALA A 93 2.00 -2.61 -22.97
C ALA A 93 1.30 -3.79 -22.28
N GLY A 94 1.73 -5.03 -22.58
CA GLY A 94 1.25 -6.23 -21.92
C GLY A 94 1.55 -6.25 -20.42
N THR A 95 2.76 -5.88 -20.02
CA THR A 95 3.16 -5.79 -18.62
C THR A 95 2.33 -4.76 -17.87
N LEU A 96 2.16 -3.55 -18.41
CA LEU A 96 1.29 -2.52 -17.83
C LEU A 96 -0.15 -2.99 -17.70
N LEU A 97 -0.68 -3.68 -18.70
CA LEU A 97 -2.03 -4.24 -18.65
C LEU A 97 -2.16 -5.27 -17.51
N THR A 98 -1.18 -6.14 -17.33
CA THR A 98 -1.17 -7.08 -16.20
C THR A 98 -1.11 -6.36 -14.86
N ILE A 99 -0.32 -5.28 -14.73
CA ILE A 99 -0.25 -4.45 -13.52
C ILE A 99 -1.61 -3.82 -13.20
N VAL A 100 -2.30 -3.28 -14.21
CA VAL A 100 -3.64 -2.68 -14.04
C VAL A 100 -4.63 -3.73 -13.53
N PHE A 101 -4.72 -4.90 -14.16
CA PHE A 101 -5.63 -5.95 -13.71
C PHE A 101 -5.26 -6.49 -12.33
N MET A 102 -3.98 -6.68 -12.05
CA MET A 102 -3.49 -7.06 -10.72
C MET A 102 -3.96 -6.06 -9.66
N SER A 103 -3.89 -4.77 -9.98
CA SER A 103 -4.24 -3.66 -9.09
C SER A 103 -5.75 -3.56 -8.86
N VAL A 104 -6.56 -3.84 -9.88
CA VAL A 104 -8.02 -3.97 -9.76
C VAL A 104 -8.39 -5.05 -8.74
N PHE A 105 -7.84 -6.25 -8.88
CA PHE A 105 -8.16 -7.36 -7.98
C PHE A 105 -7.55 -7.20 -6.59
N SER A 106 -6.36 -6.61 -6.49
CA SER A 106 -5.73 -6.23 -5.23
C SER A 106 -6.59 -5.21 -4.47
N GLY A 107 -7.07 -4.16 -5.13
CA GLY A 107 -7.95 -3.16 -4.52
C GLY A 107 -9.28 -3.76 -4.03
N LEU A 108 -9.87 -4.68 -4.81
CA LEU A 108 -11.05 -5.43 -4.38
C LEU A 108 -10.77 -6.32 -3.16
N PHE A 109 -9.64 -7.03 -3.14
CA PHE A 109 -9.22 -7.89 -2.04
C PHE A 109 -8.94 -7.10 -0.76
N GLN A 110 -8.16 -6.02 -0.87
CA GLN A 110 -7.80 -5.14 0.24
C GLN A 110 -9.05 -4.55 0.88
N SER A 111 -9.94 -3.97 0.07
CA SER A 111 -11.17 -3.34 0.55
C SER A 111 -12.12 -4.36 1.17
N SER A 112 -12.26 -5.55 0.58
CA SER A 112 -13.08 -6.63 1.15
C SER A 112 -12.51 -7.15 2.48
N THR A 113 -11.18 -7.23 2.59
CA THR A 113 -10.49 -7.66 3.82
C THR A 113 -10.74 -6.67 4.96
N PHE A 114 -10.55 -5.36 4.71
CA PHE A 114 -10.81 -4.32 5.71
C PHE A 114 -12.29 -4.20 6.05
N GLY A 115 -13.17 -4.28 5.05
CA GLY A 115 -14.63 -4.34 5.25
C GLY A 115 -15.01 -5.44 6.23
N TYR A 116 -14.45 -6.64 6.03
CA TYR A 116 -14.73 -7.78 6.89
C TYR A 116 -14.06 -7.68 8.27
N ALA A 117 -12.80 -7.23 8.32
CA ALA A 117 -12.09 -7.06 9.58
C ALA A 117 -12.79 -6.04 10.50
N GLY A 118 -13.42 -5.00 9.92
CA GLY A 118 -14.21 -4.03 10.65
C GLY A 118 -15.47 -4.59 11.33
N ILE A 119 -16.04 -5.69 10.81
CA ILE A 119 -17.16 -6.40 11.44
C ILE A 119 -16.68 -7.16 12.69
N LEU A 120 -15.45 -7.68 12.64
CA LEU A 120 -14.84 -8.41 13.73
C LEU A 120 -14.35 -7.47 14.85
N PRO A 121 -13.99 -8.02 16.03
CA PRO A 121 -13.34 -7.24 17.07
C PRO A 121 -12.10 -6.48 16.57
N GLN A 122 -11.85 -5.29 17.11
CA GLN A 122 -10.80 -4.35 16.72
C GLN A 122 -9.41 -4.98 16.46
N LYS A 123 -9.04 -6.00 17.25
CA LYS A 123 -7.79 -6.75 17.11
C LYS A 123 -7.57 -7.36 15.71
N TYR A 124 -8.64 -7.69 14.98
CA TYR A 124 -8.53 -8.32 13.66
C TYR A 124 -8.20 -7.30 12.56
N THR A 125 -8.73 -6.08 12.63
CA THR A 125 -8.31 -4.98 11.73
C THR A 125 -6.84 -4.65 11.92
N ALA A 126 -6.39 -4.63 13.18
CA ALA A 126 -4.99 -4.38 13.48
C ALA A 126 -4.07 -5.54 13.04
N ALA A 127 -4.54 -6.79 13.11
CA ALA A 127 -3.81 -7.94 12.56
C ALA A 127 -3.66 -7.85 11.04
N VAL A 128 -4.70 -7.44 10.31
CA VAL A 128 -4.63 -7.16 8.86
C VAL A 128 -3.59 -6.09 8.56
N MET A 129 -3.59 -4.99 9.32
CA MET A 129 -2.62 -3.92 9.15
C MET A 129 -1.18 -4.37 9.44
N SER A 130 -0.99 -5.14 10.51
CA SER A 130 0.33 -5.68 10.87
C SER A 130 0.84 -6.65 9.80
N GLY A 131 -0.05 -7.46 9.21
CA GLY A 131 0.28 -8.33 8.07
C GLY A 131 0.74 -7.56 6.83
N GLN A 132 0.16 -6.39 6.55
CA GLN A 132 0.63 -5.52 5.46
C GLN A 132 2.06 -5.00 5.70
N ALA A 133 2.38 -4.54 6.92
CA ALA A 133 3.74 -4.11 7.24
C ALA A 133 4.75 -5.27 7.19
N PHE A 134 4.35 -6.45 7.66
CA PHE A 134 5.18 -7.65 7.57
C PHE A 134 5.51 -8.02 6.11
N ALA A 135 4.54 -7.85 5.19
CA ALA A 135 4.79 -8.04 3.75
C ALA A 135 5.86 -7.08 3.20
N GLY A 136 5.96 -5.86 3.74
CA GLY A 136 7.00 -4.89 3.42
C GLY A 136 8.39 -5.32 3.91
N ILE A 137 8.49 -5.85 5.13
CA ILE A 137 9.73 -6.46 5.67
C ILE A 137 10.14 -7.64 4.79
N PHE A 138 9.20 -8.54 4.48
CA PHE A 138 9.44 -9.69 3.61
C PHE A 138 9.94 -9.26 2.24
N SER A 139 9.34 -8.23 1.63
CA SER A 139 9.79 -7.69 0.34
C SER A 139 11.19 -7.05 0.42
N SER A 140 11.52 -6.39 1.53
CA SER A 140 12.85 -5.78 1.75
C SER A 140 13.93 -6.84 1.92
N LEU A 141 13.66 -7.88 2.72
CA LEU A 141 14.55 -9.02 2.89
C LEU A 141 14.73 -9.79 1.59
N ALA A 142 13.66 -10.02 0.83
CA ALA A 142 13.74 -10.68 -0.47
C ALA A 142 14.66 -9.91 -1.43
N ARG A 143 14.58 -8.57 -1.45
CA ARG A 143 15.48 -7.73 -2.24
C ARG A 143 16.95 -7.95 -1.84
N ILE A 144 17.26 -7.87 -0.55
CA ILE A 144 18.63 -8.07 -0.04
C ILE A 144 19.15 -9.47 -0.35
N ILE A 145 18.38 -10.51 -0.01
CA ILE A 145 18.76 -11.93 -0.21
C ILE A 145 18.99 -12.18 -1.70
N SER A 146 18.10 -11.69 -2.55
CA SER A 146 18.20 -11.90 -3.99
C SER A 146 19.43 -11.20 -4.58
N THR A 147 19.70 -9.93 -4.22
CA THR A 147 20.90 -9.21 -4.66
C THR A 147 22.20 -9.92 -4.25
N VAL A 148 22.22 -10.58 -3.09
CA VAL A 148 23.39 -11.34 -2.61
C VAL A 148 23.47 -12.73 -3.26
N ALA A 149 22.36 -13.45 -3.35
CA ALA A 149 22.33 -14.85 -3.77
C ALA A 149 22.46 -15.05 -5.28
N THR A 150 21.94 -14.13 -6.10
CA THR A 150 21.98 -14.27 -7.57
C THR A 150 23.23 -13.68 -8.20
N GLY A 151 24.13 -13.08 -7.41
CA GLY A 151 25.33 -12.41 -7.93
C GLY A 151 25.02 -11.25 -8.88
N GLY A 152 23.78 -10.76 -8.93
CA GLY A 152 23.33 -9.75 -9.89
C GLY A 152 22.62 -10.29 -11.14
N HIS A 153 22.35 -11.60 -11.25
CA HIS A 153 21.51 -12.12 -12.34
C HIS A 153 20.04 -11.72 -12.12
N VAL A 154 19.61 -10.72 -12.88
CA VAL A 154 18.34 -10.02 -12.68
C VAL A 154 17.12 -10.88 -13.07
N GLU A 155 17.23 -11.71 -14.12
CA GLU A 155 16.14 -12.62 -14.52
C GLU A 155 15.84 -13.70 -13.48
N LEU A 156 16.89 -14.31 -12.90
CA LEU A 156 16.74 -15.31 -11.84
C LEU A 156 16.10 -14.67 -10.60
N SER A 157 16.53 -13.47 -10.26
CA SER A 157 15.98 -12.67 -9.17
C SER A 157 14.48 -12.42 -9.34
N ALA A 158 14.06 -11.99 -10.54
CA ALA A 158 12.65 -11.75 -10.85
C ALA A 158 11.81 -13.03 -10.79
N LEU A 159 12.33 -14.14 -11.32
CA LEU A 159 11.65 -15.43 -11.24
C LEU A 159 11.41 -15.85 -9.78
N LEU A 160 12.43 -15.72 -8.93
CA LEU A 160 12.30 -16.00 -7.50
C LEU A 160 11.25 -15.10 -6.83
N TYR A 161 11.21 -13.81 -7.17
CA TYR A 161 10.20 -12.89 -6.64
C TYR A 161 8.77 -13.29 -7.04
N PHE A 162 8.53 -13.59 -8.32
CA PHE A 162 7.18 -13.95 -8.79
C PHE A 162 6.76 -15.33 -8.28
N LEU A 163 7.67 -16.30 -8.22
CA LEU A 163 7.38 -17.62 -7.66
C LEU A 163 7.06 -17.53 -6.15
N SER A 164 7.79 -16.71 -5.40
CA SER A 164 7.48 -16.46 -3.98
C SER A 164 6.09 -15.86 -3.80
N ALA A 165 5.67 -14.95 -4.68
CA ALA A 165 4.33 -14.36 -4.65
C ALA A 165 3.23 -15.42 -4.92
N VAL A 166 3.45 -16.33 -5.88
CA VAL A 166 2.53 -17.46 -6.14
C VAL A 166 2.36 -18.32 -4.89
N VAL A 167 3.45 -18.70 -4.22
CA VAL A 167 3.40 -19.50 -2.99
C VAL A 167 2.63 -18.76 -1.89
N VAL A 168 2.89 -17.47 -1.68
CA VAL A 168 2.19 -16.65 -0.67
C VAL A 168 0.70 -16.54 -0.97
N ILE A 169 0.30 -16.38 -2.24
CA ILE A 169 -1.12 -16.33 -2.63
C ILE A 169 -1.81 -17.67 -2.40
N LEU A 170 -1.15 -18.80 -2.70
CA LEU A 170 -1.69 -20.14 -2.41
C LEU A 170 -1.89 -20.35 -0.91
N LEU A 171 -0.92 -19.96 -0.08
CA LEU A 171 -1.05 -19.98 1.38
C LEU A 171 -2.19 -19.08 1.87
N CYS A 172 -2.35 -17.89 1.27
CA CYS A 172 -3.45 -16.99 1.57
C CYS A 172 -4.82 -17.60 1.20
N LEU A 173 -4.91 -18.27 0.05
CA LEU A 173 -6.13 -18.95 -0.40
C LEU A 173 -6.51 -20.11 0.54
N ALA A 174 -5.54 -20.94 0.92
CA ALA A 174 -5.75 -22.02 1.89
C ALA A 174 -6.22 -21.46 3.25
N SER A 175 -5.57 -20.40 3.72
CA SER A 175 -5.92 -19.70 4.96
C SER A 175 -7.33 -19.09 4.91
N LEU A 176 -7.73 -18.52 3.77
CA LEU A 176 -9.09 -18.00 3.56
C LEU A 176 -10.14 -19.11 3.60
N ILE A 177 -9.89 -20.25 2.95
CA ILE A 177 -10.81 -21.40 2.97
C ILE A 177 -10.97 -21.91 4.40
N LEU A 178 -9.88 -21.97 5.17
CA LEU A 178 -9.91 -22.35 6.59
C LEU A 178 -10.69 -21.32 7.41
N LEU A 179 -10.43 -20.03 7.23
CA LEU A 179 -11.13 -18.92 7.90
C LEU A 179 -12.64 -19.02 7.71
N LEU A 180 -13.10 -19.25 6.48
CA LEU A 180 -14.52 -19.37 6.14
C LEU A 180 -15.20 -20.61 6.75
N LYS A 181 -14.44 -21.61 7.21
CA LYS A 181 -14.96 -22.80 7.89
C LYS A 181 -15.12 -22.60 9.40
N LEU A 182 -14.41 -21.64 10.01
CA LEU A 182 -14.43 -21.42 11.46
C LEU A 182 -15.82 -21.00 11.98
N LYS A 183 -16.27 -21.65 13.06
CA LYS A 183 -17.56 -21.35 13.72
C LYS A 183 -17.63 -19.88 14.18
N PHE A 184 -16.50 -19.35 14.69
CA PHE A 184 -16.37 -17.96 15.11
C PHE A 184 -16.69 -16.96 13.99
N VAL A 185 -16.11 -17.17 12.80
CA VAL A 185 -16.31 -16.31 11.62
C VAL A 185 -17.76 -16.39 11.15
N LYS A 186 -18.34 -17.60 11.10
CA LYS A 186 -19.75 -17.81 10.75
C LYS A 186 -20.70 -17.09 11.71
N TYR A 187 -20.39 -17.07 13.01
CA TYR A 187 -21.20 -16.37 14.01
C TYR A 187 -21.27 -14.86 13.74
N TYR A 188 -20.14 -14.18 13.55
CA TYR A 188 -20.14 -12.72 13.28
C TYR A 188 -20.76 -12.36 11.92
N LEU A 189 -20.58 -13.20 10.90
CA LEU A 189 -21.25 -13.05 9.60
C LEU A 189 -22.77 -13.13 9.72
N ASN A 190 -23.26 -14.18 10.40
CA ASN A 190 -24.70 -14.39 10.58
C ASN A 190 -25.31 -13.29 11.44
N LEU A 191 -24.66 -12.88 12.53
CA LEU A 191 -25.11 -11.81 13.41
C LEU A 191 -25.28 -10.48 12.65
N THR A 192 -24.34 -10.17 11.76
CA THR A 192 -24.42 -8.96 10.91
C THR A 192 -25.57 -9.06 9.93
N SER A 193 -25.76 -10.22 9.28
CA SER A 193 -26.90 -10.41 8.35
C SER A 193 -28.26 -10.24 9.02
N VAL A 194 -28.44 -10.79 10.23
CA VAL A 194 -29.68 -10.67 11.02
C VAL A 194 -29.94 -9.22 11.41
N ARG A 195 -28.91 -8.51 11.88
CA ARG A 195 -29.04 -7.09 12.26
C ARG A 195 -29.33 -6.19 11.07
N THR A 196 -28.68 -6.40 9.94
CA THR A 196 -28.96 -5.65 8.70
C THR A 196 -30.40 -5.85 8.23
N ILE A 197 -30.95 -7.06 8.36
CA ILE A 197 -32.37 -7.33 8.04
C ILE A 197 -33.29 -6.58 9.01
N GLN A 198 -33.00 -6.64 10.31
CA GLN A 198 -33.80 -5.97 11.34
C GLN A 198 -33.82 -4.45 11.16
N SER A 199 -32.66 -3.82 10.92
CA SER A 199 -32.56 -2.38 10.72
C SER A 199 -33.26 -1.91 9.45
N ARG A 200 -33.21 -2.70 8.36
CA ARG A 200 -34.00 -2.43 7.14
C ARG A 200 -35.50 -2.52 7.41
N ALA A 201 -35.95 -3.49 8.21
CA ALA A 201 -37.36 -3.61 8.57
C ALA A 201 -37.83 -2.39 9.39
N THR A 202 -37.06 -1.96 10.38
CA THR A 202 -37.35 -0.76 11.18
C THR A 202 -37.34 0.53 10.34
N GLN A 203 -36.41 0.67 9.39
CA GLN A 203 -36.38 1.83 8.49
C GLN A 203 -37.57 1.87 7.53
N THR A 204 -38.04 0.70 7.07
CA THR A 204 -39.23 0.61 6.21
C THR A 204 -40.49 1.04 6.98
N GLU A 205 -40.60 0.65 8.25
CA GLU A 205 -41.67 1.09 9.17
C GLU A 205 -41.63 2.61 9.42
N ILE A 206 -40.45 3.18 9.68
CA ILE A 206 -40.28 4.63 9.93
C ILE A 206 -40.59 5.45 8.67
N ASN A 207 -40.10 5.02 7.51
CA ASN A 207 -40.33 5.70 6.23
C ASN A 207 -41.81 5.70 5.83
N LYS A 208 -42.56 4.63 6.16
CA LYS A 208 -44.02 4.60 6.00
C LYS A 208 -44.72 5.63 6.90
N LYS A 209 -44.18 5.93 8.09
CA LYS A 209 -44.78 6.84 9.06
C LYS A 209 -44.44 8.32 8.85
N THR A 210 -43.30 8.65 8.23
CA THR A 210 -42.80 10.04 8.24
C THR A 210 -42.85 10.79 6.90
N SER A 211 -43.21 10.17 5.77
CA SER A 211 -43.20 10.80 4.42
C SER A 211 -41.91 11.55 4.05
N LYS A 212 -40.85 11.43 4.86
CA LYS A 212 -39.52 11.92 4.59
C LYS A 212 -38.79 10.84 3.81
N LYS A 213 -38.57 11.12 2.53
CA LYS A 213 -37.61 10.39 1.71
C LYS A 213 -36.22 10.86 2.13
N ASP A 214 -35.76 10.42 3.30
CA ASP A 214 -34.49 10.95 3.82
C ASP A 214 -33.29 10.35 3.08
N ASN A 215 -32.36 11.25 2.80
CA ASN A 215 -31.14 11.00 2.04
C ASN A 215 -30.16 10.22 2.91
N MET A 216 -30.07 8.92 2.61
CA MET A 216 -28.91 8.03 2.75
C MET A 216 -28.17 8.03 4.11
N PRO A 217 -28.24 6.96 4.92
CA PRO A 217 -27.40 6.77 6.12
C PRO A 217 -25.89 6.84 5.81
N PHE A 218 -25.51 6.80 4.53
CA PHE A 218 -24.15 7.02 4.05
C PHE A 218 -23.56 8.39 4.47
N LYS A 219 -24.36 9.47 4.44
CA LYS A 219 -23.85 10.81 4.80
C LYS A 219 -23.48 10.87 6.28
N GLU A 220 -24.30 10.28 7.14
CA GLU A 220 -24.04 10.18 8.59
C GLU A 220 -22.79 9.34 8.86
N ILE A 221 -22.71 8.13 8.27
CA ILE A 221 -21.54 7.26 8.39
C ILE A 221 -20.27 7.99 7.96
N PHE A 222 -20.33 8.70 6.82
CA PHE A 222 -19.20 9.45 6.30
C PHE A 222 -18.76 10.56 7.25
N CYS A 223 -19.70 11.35 7.78
CA CYS A 223 -19.40 12.40 8.76
C CYS A 223 -18.75 11.84 10.04
N ASP A 224 -19.21 10.69 10.52
CA ASP A 224 -18.68 10.05 11.73
C ASP A 224 -17.23 9.60 11.57
N VAL A 225 -16.86 9.13 10.38
CA VAL A 225 -15.50 8.64 10.09
C VAL A 225 -14.59 9.70 9.45
N LEU A 226 -15.12 10.84 9.02
CA LEU A 226 -14.41 11.83 8.20
C LEU A 226 -13.05 12.24 8.77
N VAL A 227 -12.97 12.51 10.07
CA VAL A 227 -11.71 12.95 10.70
C VAL A 227 -10.66 11.84 10.64
N TYR A 228 -11.05 10.58 10.83
CA TYR A 228 -10.15 9.43 10.70
C TYR A 228 -9.77 9.18 9.23
N SER A 229 -10.73 9.31 8.30
CA SER A 229 -10.51 9.21 6.86
C SER A 229 -9.49 10.24 6.38
N LEU A 230 -9.63 11.50 6.80
CA LEU A 230 -8.67 12.56 6.50
C LEU A 230 -7.31 12.28 7.14
N SER A 231 -7.29 11.80 8.39
CA SER A 231 -6.05 11.48 9.09
C SER A 231 -5.28 10.36 8.38
N VAL A 232 -5.95 9.26 8.00
CA VAL A 232 -5.29 8.15 7.28
C VAL A 232 -4.84 8.59 5.88
N PHE A 233 -5.64 9.41 5.19
CA PHE A 233 -5.24 10.01 3.91
C PHE A 233 -3.94 10.80 4.06
N LEU A 234 -3.87 11.73 5.02
CA LEU A 234 -2.68 12.56 5.25
C LEU A 234 -1.46 11.72 5.66
N VAL A 235 -1.68 10.65 6.44
CA VAL A 235 -0.63 9.71 6.82
C VAL A 235 0.02 9.07 5.60
N PHE A 236 -0.78 8.49 4.71
CA PHE A 236 -0.24 7.86 3.51
C PHE A 236 0.22 8.87 2.47
N PHE A 237 -0.38 10.06 2.39
CA PHE A 237 0.07 11.15 1.54
C PHE A 237 1.51 11.56 1.87
N VAL A 238 1.80 11.92 3.13
CA VAL A 238 3.15 12.32 3.55
C VAL A 238 4.12 11.17 3.34
N THR A 239 3.75 9.95 3.76
CA THR A 239 4.62 8.78 3.61
C THR A 239 4.97 8.51 2.16
N LEU A 240 4.00 8.44 1.24
CA LEU A 240 4.25 8.10 -0.17
C LEU A 240 4.80 9.28 -0.98
N SER A 241 4.67 10.51 -0.48
CA SER A 241 5.40 11.65 -1.06
C SER A 241 6.91 11.54 -0.88
N LEU A 242 7.36 10.78 0.11
CA LEU A 242 8.77 10.61 0.46
C LEU A 242 9.28 9.20 0.14
N PHE A 243 8.63 8.17 0.69
CA PHE A 243 9.00 6.76 0.53
C PHE A 243 8.29 6.12 -0.67
N PRO A 244 8.98 5.36 -1.55
CA PRO A 244 10.43 5.15 -1.57
C PRO A 244 11.20 6.19 -2.39
N ALA A 245 10.54 6.96 -3.27
CA ALA A 245 11.17 7.72 -4.35
C ALA A 245 12.25 8.73 -3.89
N VAL A 246 11.96 9.52 -2.85
CA VAL A 246 12.92 10.50 -2.30
C VAL A 246 13.94 9.81 -1.39
N LEU A 247 13.49 8.84 -0.59
CA LEU A 247 14.33 8.19 0.43
C LEU A 247 15.38 7.26 -0.18
N SER A 248 15.10 6.58 -1.30
CA SER A 248 16.07 5.73 -1.99
C SER A 248 17.20 6.53 -2.67
N SER A 249 16.95 7.83 -2.92
CA SER A 249 17.93 8.79 -3.41
C SER A 249 18.85 9.33 -2.31
N ILE A 250 18.57 9.08 -1.02
CA ILE A 250 19.48 9.44 0.07
C ILE A 250 20.67 8.47 0.06
N LYS A 251 21.88 9.01 -0.07
CA LYS A 251 23.13 8.22 -0.06
C LYS A 251 23.92 8.46 1.21
N SER A 252 24.68 7.45 1.62
CA SER A 252 25.65 7.58 2.72
C SER A 252 26.64 8.70 2.41
N VAL A 253 27.11 9.37 3.46
CA VAL A 253 28.16 10.38 3.38
C VAL A 253 29.54 9.75 3.18
N GLU A 254 29.71 8.47 3.56
CA GLU A 254 30.93 7.70 3.33
C GLU A 254 31.08 7.39 1.84
N LYS A 255 32.15 7.87 1.21
CA LYS A 255 32.42 7.71 -0.23
C LYS A 255 33.46 6.62 -0.46
N TYR A 256 33.38 5.99 -1.62
CA TYR A 256 34.39 5.06 -2.12
C TYR A 256 35.78 5.73 -2.16
N PRO A 257 36.89 5.07 -1.77
CA PRO A 257 37.06 3.62 -1.54
C PRO A 257 36.78 3.11 -0.12
N ASP A 258 36.50 3.98 0.85
CA ASP A 258 36.29 3.58 2.26
C ASP A 258 34.88 3.02 2.53
N ALA A 259 33.96 3.18 1.58
CA ALA A 259 32.58 2.72 1.70
C ALA A 259 32.49 1.18 1.76
N SER A 260 32.03 0.68 2.90
CA SER A 260 31.65 -0.71 3.09
C SER A 260 30.53 -1.15 2.14
N ILE A 261 30.34 -2.46 1.93
CA ILE A 261 29.18 -3.01 1.21
C ILE A 261 27.86 -2.50 1.81
N TRP A 262 27.85 -2.27 3.13
CA TRP A 262 26.71 -1.76 3.91
C TRP A 262 26.41 -0.27 3.64
N THR A 263 27.44 0.58 3.52
CA THR A 263 27.29 2.03 3.28
C THR A 263 27.25 2.40 1.80
N GLY A 264 27.77 1.54 0.92
CA GLY A 264 27.71 1.69 -0.53
C GLY A 264 26.47 1.06 -1.17
N LYS A 265 26.54 -0.26 -1.42
CA LYS A 265 25.58 -0.97 -2.31
C LYS A 265 24.25 -1.30 -1.64
N LEU A 266 24.23 -1.49 -0.32
CA LEU A 266 23.04 -1.92 0.43
C LEU A 266 22.37 -0.81 1.25
N PHE A 267 22.94 0.40 1.25
CA PHE A 267 22.47 1.48 2.12
C PHE A 267 20.98 1.81 1.91
N ASP A 268 20.53 1.92 0.66
CA ASP A 268 19.12 2.17 0.35
C ASP A 268 18.24 0.97 0.76
N ALA A 269 18.65 -0.26 0.44
CA ALA A 269 17.91 -1.46 0.79
C ALA A 269 17.74 -1.62 2.31
N LEU A 270 18.75 -1.24 3.10
CA LEU A 270 18.75 -1.35 4.56
C LEU A 270 18.04 -0.17 5.23
N VAL A 271 18.46 1.06 4.92
CA VAL A 271 17.97 2.25 5.62
C VAL A 271 16.62 2.69 5.06
N CYS A 272 16.46 2.79 3.73
CA CYS A 272 15.19 3.20 3.15
C CYS A 272 14.14 2.09 3.26
N PHE A 273 14.43 0.87 2.81
CA PHE A 273 13.41 -0.18 2.75
C PHE A 273 13.26 -0.96 4.06
N LEU A 274 14.32 -1.61 4.55
CA LEU A 274 14.21 -2.50 5.71
C LEU A 274 13.89 -1.73 7.00
N MET A 275 14.58 -0.62 7.28
CA MET A 275 14.38 0.16 8.51
C MET A 275 12.99 0.81 8.54
N PHE A 276 12.54 1.41 7.42
CA PHE A 276 11.19 1.96 7.32
C PHE A 276 10.13 0.88 7.57
N ASN A 277 10.18 -0.25 6.86
CA ASN A 277 9.19 -1.32 6.99
C ASN A 277 9.20 -1.97 8.38
N SER A 278 10.38 -2.11 9.00
CA SER A 278 10.51 -2.62 10.38
C SER A 278 9.90 -1.66 11.38
N SER A 279 10.17 -0.36 11.24
CA SER A 279 9.62 0.68 12.10
C SER A 279 8.10 0.82 11.91
N ASP A 280 7.59 0.72 10.68
CA ASP A 280 6.15 0.67 10.37
C ASP A 280 5.49 -0.52 11.07
N PHE A 281 6.09 -1.71 10.98
CA PHE A 281 5.58 -2.89 11.67
C PHE A 281 5.51 -2.70 13.19
N VAL A 282 6.59 -2.18 13.80
CA VAL A 282 6.62 -1.88 15.24
C VAL A 282 5.52 -0.86 15.59
N GLY A 283 5.35 0.20 14.81
CA GLY A 283 4.30 1.20 15.03
C GLY A 283 2.90 0.59 15.01
N ARG A 284 2.62 -0.29 14.05
CA ARG A 284 1.34 -1.01 13.97
C ARG A 284 1.16 -1.96 15.14
N TYR A 285 2.21 -2.64 15.57
CA TYR A 285 2.16 -3.52 16.73
C TYR A 285 1.84 -2.74 18.01
N LEU A 286 2.52 -1.61 18.25
CA LEU A 286 2.28 -0.73 19.39
C LEU A 286 0.86 -0.18 19.41
N SER A 287 0.27 0.11 18.25
CA SER A 287 -1.12 0.60 18.17
C SER A 287 -2.15 -0.35 18.81
N ASN A 288 -1.86 -1.66 18.89
CA ASN A 288 -2.75 -2.63 19.54
C ASN A 288 -2.91 -2.39 21.05
N TRP A 289 -1.92 -1.78 21.68
CA TRP A 289 -1.88 -1.55 23.12
C TRP A 289 -2.52 -0.21 23.48
N PHE A 290 -2.52 0.75 22.55
CA PHE A 290 -3.07 2.09 22.74
C PHE A 290 -4.45 2.22 22.09
N LYS A 291 -5.52 2.05 22.89
CA LYS A 291 -6.90 2.25 22.43
C LYS A 291 -7.28 3.74 22.48
N MET A 292 -6.97 4.49 21.42
CA MET A 292 -7.43 5.88 21.29
C MET A 292 -8.92 5.93 20.94
N THR A 293 -9.72 6.45 21.87
CA THR A 293 -11.18 6.63 21.75
C THR A 293 -11.56 7.87 20.93
N GLY A 294 -12.85 8.03 20.60
CA GLY A 294 -13.39 9.13 19.79
C GLY A 294 -12.98 10.55 20.21
N LYS A 295 -12.65 10.76 21.49
CA LYS A 295 -12.20 12.05 22.03
C LYS A 295 -10.86 12.52 21.44
N TRP A 296 -10.04 11.58 20.98
CA TRP A 296 -8.68 11.86 20.51
C TRP A 296 -8.60 12.11 19.00
N ARG A 297 -9.74 12.16 18.28
CA ARG A 297 -9.76 12.29 16.81
C ARG A 297 -9.05 13.56 16.30
N PHE A 298 -9.16 14.68 17.03
CA PHE A 298 -8.47 15.92 16.65
C PHE A 298 -6.99 15.91 17.03
N LEU A 299 -6.60 15.21 18.12
CA LEU A 299 -5.19 14.97 18.42
C LEU A 299 -4.56 14.11 17.34
N LEU A 300 -5.25 13.06 16.88
CA LEU A 300 -4.79 12.24 15.76
C LEU A 300 -4.55 13.11 14.53
N LEU A 301 -5.52 13.95 14.15
CA LEU A 301 -5.36 14.87 13.03
C LEU A 301 -4.19 15.85 13.23
N ALA A 302 -3.99 16.38 14.43
CA ALA A 302 -2.85 17.24 14.73
C ALA A 302 -1.51 16.50 14.59
N LEU A 303 -1.43 15.26 15.07
CA LEU A 303 -0.24 14.41 14.93
C LEU A 303 0.02 14.03 13.46
N THR A 304 -1.02 13.82 12.64
CA THR A 304 -0.83 13.56 11.20
C THR A 304 -0.36 14.80 10.46
N LEU A 305 -0.85 15.99 10.82
CA LEU A 305 -0.35 17.27 10.30
C LEU A 305 1.11 17.54 10.71
N LEU A 306 1.50 17.16 11.93
CA LEU A 306 2.89 17.27 12.39
C LEU A 306 3.86 16.47 11.50
N ARG A 307 3.40 15.38 10.86
CA ARG A 307 4.24 14.58 9.95
C ARG A 307 4.73 15.36 8.73
N PHE A 308 4.08 16.46 8.34
CA PHE A 308 4.58 17.30 7.25
C PHE A 308 5.97 17.88 7.55
N LEU A 309 6.37 17.98 8.83
CA LEU A 309 7.75 18.35 9.20
C LEU A 309 8.80 17.36 8.68
N PHE A 310 8.45 16.09 8.44
CA PHE A 310 9.39 15.11 7.86
C PHE A 310 9.79 15.47 6.43
N VAL A 311 8.94 16.19 5.69
CA VAL A 311 9.22 16.56 4.29
C VAL A 311 10.49 17.43 4.17
N PRO A 312 10.57 18.61 4.79
CA PRO A 312 11.80 19.42 4.73
C PRO A 312 12.99 18.72 5.41
N LEU A 313 12.78 18.03 6.54
CA LEU A 313 13.86 17.34 7.26
C LEU A 313 14.57 16.29 6.39
N LEU A 314 13.81 15.48 5.64
CA LEU A 314 14.37 14.43 4.78
C LEU A 314 14.90 14.98 3.45
N LEU A 315 14.30 16.04 2.90
CA LEU A 315 14.84 16.71 1.70
C LEU A 315 16.19 17.41 1.98
N TRP A 316 16.44 17.85 3.22
CA TRP A 316 17.73 18.40 3.65
C TRP A 316 18.79 17.36 4.01
N CYS A 317 18.47 16.06 4.03
CA CYS A 317 19.46 14.98 4.08
C CYS A 317 20.22 14.88 2.74
N ASN A 318 21.22 13.99 2.64
CA ASN A 318 22.07 13.81 1.45
C ASN A 318 21.35 13.10 0.27
N VAL A 319 20.30 13.72 -0.28
CA VAL A 319 19.60 13.30 -1.51
C VAL A 319 20.46 13.57 -2.75
N GLN A 320 20.59 12.58 -3.64
CA GLN A 320 21.32 12.63 -4.91
C GLN A 320 20.53 12.00 -6.08
N PRO A 321 20.61 12.54 -7.32
CA PRO A 321 21.31 13.77 -7.73
C PRO A 321 20.61 15.03 -7.21
N ARG A 322 21.34 16.14 -7.13
CA ARG A 322 20.92 17.37 -6.45
C ARG A 322 21.18 18.61 -7.31
N SER A 323 20.20 19.51 -7.36
CA SER A 323 20.35 20.87 -7.84
C SER A 323 20.98 21.82 -6.82
N ILE A 324 21.61 22.89 -7.32
CA ILE A 324 22.35 23.91 -6.56
C ILE A 324 21.52 24.56 -5.43
N HIS A 325 20.19 24.54 -5.51
CA HIS A 325 19.30 25.22 -4.57
C HIS A 325 19.06 24.53 -3.22
N PHE A 326 19.39 23.23 -3.08
CA PHE A 326 19.19 22.51 -1.81
C PHE A 326 20.51 22.31 -1.07
N HIS A 327 20.74 23.01 0.06
CA HIS A 327 21.90 22.74 0.92
C HIS A 327 21.68 21.47 1.77
N VAL A 328 22.74 20.68 1.98
CA VAL A 328 22.74 19.58 2.96
C VAL A 328 22.88 20.22 4.33
N LEU A 329 21.87 20.10 5.19
CA LEU A 329 21.99 20.53 6.60
C LEU A 329 22.47 19.38 7.48
N PHE A 330 22.11 18.14 7.12
CA PHE A 330 22.44 16.95 7.89
C PHE A 330 23.59 16.18 7.23
N HIS A 331 24.81 16.43 7.71
CA HIS A 331 26.04 15.86 7.16
C HIS A 331 26.42 14.48 7.74
N ASN A 332 25.57 13.86 8.56
CA ASN A 332 25.83 12.56 9.19
C ASN A 332 24.68 11.59 8.90
N ASP A 333 24.99 10.33 8.60
CA ASP A 333 24.04 9.26 8.28
C ASP A 333 23.09 8.91 9.44
N VAL A 334 23.42 9.30 10.67
CA VAL A 334 22.54 9.14 11.84
C VAL A 334 21.20 9.85 11.65
N TRP A 335 21.19 11.02 11.01
CA TRP A 335 19.99 11.83 10.81
C TRP A 335 18.95 11.16 9.89
N PRO A 336 19.29 10.74 8.65
CA PRO A 336 18.32 10.05 7.81
C PRO A 336 17.83 8.74 8.45
N ILE A 337 18.68 7.99 9.17
CA ILE A 337 18.25 6.79 9.89
C ILE A 337 17.19 7.14 10.95
N LEU A 338 17.42 8.17 11.76
CA LEU A 338 16.49 8.60 12.80
C LEU A 338 15.16 9.09 12.20
N PHE A 339 15.21 9.92 11.16
CA PHE A 339 14.01 10.47 10.53
C PHE A 339 13.19 9.39 9.81
N ILE A 340 13.83 8.45 9.11
CA ILE A 340 13.14 7.34 8.43
C ILE A 340 12.50 6.40 9.45
N THR A 341 13.19 6.12 10.55
CA THR A 341 12.66 5.31 11.67
C THR A 341 11.42 5.98 12.27
N ALA A 342 11.50 7.28 12.57
CA ALA A 342 10.39 8.06 13.11
C ALA A 342 9.22 8.17 12.11
N LEU A 343 9.50 8.34 10.81
CA LEU A 343 8.51 8.36 9.74
C LEU A 343 7.76 7.02 9.67
N GLY A 344 8.49 5.90 9.69
CA GLY A 344 7.92 4.55 9.69
C GLY A 344 7.09 4.26 10.94
N LEU A 345 7.64 4.53 12.13
CA LEU A 345 6.96 4.30 13.40
C LEU A 345 5.64 5.10 13.50
N SER A 346 5.69 6.39 13.14
CA SER A 346 4.51 7.25 13.13
C SER A 346 3.50 6.83 12.05
N ASN A 347 3.95 6.36 10.88
CA ASN A 347 3.09 5.83 9.83
C ASN A 347 2.27 4.64 10.35
N GLY A 348 2.96 3.64 10.88
CA GLY A 348 2.34 2.40 11.33
C GLY A 348 1.37 2.64 12.48
N PHE A 349 1.80 3.43 13.47
CA PHE A 349 1.00 3.73 14.65
C PHE A 349 -0.28 4.50 14.27
N LEU A 350 -0.15 5.65 13.60
CA LEU A 350 -1.29 6.53 13.30
C LEU A 350 -2.23 5.89 12.28
N ALA A 351 -1.70 5.21 11.25
CA ALA A 351 -2.53 4.48 10.28
C ALA A 351 -3.37 3.40 10.97
N SER A 352 -2.75 2.55 11.81
CA SER A 352 -3.47 1.47 12.47
C SER A 352 -4.52 2.00 13.45
N VAL A 353 -4.19 3.01 14.26
CA VAL A 353 -5.18 3.63 15.16
C VAL A 353 -6.38 4.16 14.38
N CYS A 354 -6.17 4.87 13.26
CA CYS A 354 -7.28 5.38 12.44
C CYS A 354 -8.14 4.25 11.88
N MET A 355 -7.51 3.24 11.26
CA MET A 355 -8.22 2.11 10.63
C MET A 355 -8.99 1.25 11.63
N VAL A 356 -8.48 1.11 12.86
CA VAL A 356 -9.11 0.32 13.93
C VAL A 356 -10.23 1.10 14.62
N SER A 357 -10.02 2.38 14.91
CA SER A 357 -10.98 3.19 15.68
C SER A 357 -12.16 3.68 14.83
N ALA A 358 -11.98 3.97 13.54
CA ALA A 358 -13.04 4.57 12.73
C ALA A 358 -14.33 3.72 12.66
N PRO A 359 -14.30 2.41 12.37
CA PRO A 359 -15.52 1.59 12.31
C PRO A 359 -16.23 1.47 13.67
N GLN A 360 -15.53 1.73 14.77
CA GLN A 360 -16.06 1.57 16.12
C GLN A 360 -16.93 2.77 16.53
N ASN A 361 -16.85 3.87 15.79
CA ASN A 361 -17.69 5.05 16.01
C ASN A 361 -19.03 4.97 15.25
N VAL A 362 -19.25 3.93 14.44
CA VAL A 362 -20.51 3.71 13.73
C VAL A 362 -21.25 2.49 14.29
N LYS A 363 -22.56 2.42 14.01
CA LYS A 363 -23.39 1.25 14.35
C LYS A 363 -22.84 -0.01 13.69
N GLU A 364 -23.02 -1.15 14.34
CA GLU A 364 -22.39 -2.42 13.94
C GLU A 364 -22.78 -2.86 12.51
N GLU A 365 -24.01 -2.57 12.08
CA GLU A 365 -24.51 -2.80 10.72
C GLU A 365 -23.80 -2.01 9.62
N PHE A 366 -23.15 -0.89 9.98
CA PHE A 366 -22.46 -0.01 9.05
C PHE A 366 -20.93 -0.11 9.13
N ARG A 367 -20.40 -0.98 9.99
CA ARG A 367 -18.95 -1.16 10.18
C ARG A 367 -18.21 -1.60 8.92
N GLU A 368 -18.82 -2.46 8.11
CA GLU A 368 -18.24 -2.87 6.83
C GLU A 368 -18.08 -1.65 5.92
N THR A 369 -19.13 -0.84 5.76
CA THR A 369 -19.11 0.39 4.94
C THR A 369 -18.13 1.42 5.47
N ALA A 370 -18.08 1.66 6.78
CA ALA A 370 -17.11 2.57 7.39
C ALA A 370 -15.67 2.14 7.09
N SER A 371 -15.38 0.85 7.20
CA SER A 371 -14.05 0.30 6.94
C SER A 371 -13.66 0.37 5.45
N THR A 372 -14.63 0.20 4.54
CA THR A 372 -14.37 0.35 3.11
C THR A 372 -14.17 1.80 2.70
N ILE A 373 -14.90 2.75 3.29
CA ILE A 373 -14.63 4.19 3.14
C ILE A 373 -13.19 4.51 3.60
N MET A 374 -12.79 4.02 4.77
CA MET A 374 -11.42 4.20 5.28
C MET A 374 -10.36 3.66 4.32
N THR A 375 -10.61 2.49 3.72
CA THR A 375 -9.69 1.87 2.74
C THR A 375 -9.59 2.69 1.45
N PHE A 376 -10.68 3.33 1.04
CA PHE A 376 -10.66 4.28 -0.08
C PHE A 376 -9.77 5.49 0.22
N PHE A 377 -9.92 6.14 1.39
CA PHE A 377 -9.08 7.28 1.76
C PHE A 377 -7.60 6.91 1.94
N LEU A 378 -7.33 5.70 2.43
CA LEU A 378 -5.99 5.13 2.44
C LEU A 378 -5.42 5.06 1.03
N SER A 379 -6.15 4.46 0.08
CA SER A 379 -5.73 4.31 -1.32
C SER A 379 -5.58 5.66 -2.03
N PHE A 380 -6.44 6.62 -1.71
CA PHE A 380 -6.35 7.98 -2.22
C PHE A 380 -5.07 8.68 -1.71
N GLY A 381 -4.74 8.51 -0.42
CA GLY A 381 -3.49 9.02 0.15
C GLY A 381 -2.25 8.44 -0.53
N LEU A 382 -2.27 7.14 -0.85
CA LEU A 382 -1.19 6.49 -1.62
C LEU A 382 -1.01 7.14 -2.99
N LEU A 383 -2.09 7.28 -3.77
CA LEU A 383 -2.07 7.87 -5.12
C LEU A 383 -1.59 9.33 -5.10
N SER A 384 -2.17 10.16 -4.24
CA SER A 384 -1.80 11.57 -4.13
C SER A 384 -0.38 11.76 -3.60
N GLY A 385 0.06 10.94 -2.66
CA GLY A 385 1.44 10.94 -2.16
C GLY A 385 2.43 10.58 -3.27
N ALA A 386 2.17 9.51 -4.02
CA ALA A 386 3.04 9.13 -5.14
C ALA A 386 3.11 10.21 -6.23
N ALA A 387 1.97 10.84 -6.56
CA ALA A 387 1.95 11.97 -7.47
C ALA A 387 2.83 13.14 -6.98
N MET A 388 2.78 13.44 -5.67
CA MET A 388 3.64 14.46 -5.06
C MET A 388 5.13 14.07 -5.06
N SER A 389 5.44 12.78 -4.92
CA SER A 389 6.82 12.28 -4.96
C SER A 389 7.50 12.54 -6.30
N PHE A 390 6.74 12.51 -7.41
CA PHE A 390 7.25 12.89 -8.73
C PHE A 390 7.61 14.36 -8.79
N LEU A 391 6.77 15.23 -8.20
CA LEU A 391 7.06 16.66 -8.11
C LEU A 391 8.33 16.91 -7.29
N TYR A 392 8.49 16.27 -6.13
CA TYR A 392 9.72 16.41 -5.33
C TYR A 392 10.96 15.90 -6.07
N THR A 393 10.86 14.73 -6.70
CA THR A 393 11.98 14.16 -7.47
C THR A 393 12.38 15.08 -8.63
N TYR A 394 11.40 15.67 -9.31
CA TYR A 394 11.63 16.66 -10.35
C TYR A 394 12.33 17.92 -9.81
N LEU A 395 11.83 18.48 -8.69
CA LEU A 395 12.41 19.65 -8.03
C LEU A 395 13.82 19.41 -7.48
N THR A 396 14.17 18.18 -7.09
CA THR A 396 15.54 17.88 -6.62
C THR A 396 16.54 17.74 -7.78
N LYS A 397 16.06 17.45 -8.99
CA LYS A 397 16.90 17.20 -10.18
C LYS A 397 17.20 18.47 -11.00
N ILE A 398 16.29 19.44 -10.98
CA ILE A 398 16.43 20.76 -11.64
C ILE A 398 16.94 21.76 -10.63
#